data_AF-A0A2K3QQU1-F1
#
_entry.id   AF-A0A2K3QQU1-F1
#
_cell.length_a   1.000
_cell.length_b   1.000
_cell.length_c   1.000
_cell.angle_alpha   90.00
_cell.angle_beta   90.00
_cell.angle_gamma   90.00
#
_symmetry.space_group_name_H-M   'P 1'
#
loop_
_entity.id
_entity.type
_entity.pdbx_description
1 polymer ?
#
loop_
_entity_poly.entity_id
_entity_poly.type
_entity_poly.pdbx_seq_one_letter_code
_entity_poly.pdbx_strand_id
1 'polypeptide(L)'
;MVKNEIPLVDAPTIPSQSLEDLQEEGQEYIDTRAGSAGLQNGQPIQVKVRRETHTFHPDKYFFKDVKGKTRQTAKKDWTQIKHNGKRVWAHYGKTTVYISDIEIT
;
A
#
# COMPACT_ATOMS: atom_id res chain seq x y z
N MET A 1 -1.70 62.48 -10.98
CA MET A 1 -1.41 61.06 -10.70
C MET A 1 -0.04 60.98 -10.05
N VAL A 2 0.04 60.77 -8.74
CA VAL A 2 1.27 60.36 -8.05
C VAL A 2 0.89 59.26 -7.08
N LYS A 3 1.59 58.13 -7.16
CA LYS A 3 1.25 56.84 -6.53
C LYS A 3 1.80 56.83 -5.11
N ASN A 4 0.96 56.47 -4.14
CA ASN A 4 1.39 56.17 -2.77
C ASN A 4 2.03 54.77 -2.74
N GLU A 5 3.28 54.68 -2.26
CA GLU A 5 4.02 53.44 -2.10
C GLU A 5 3.98 53.03 -0.62
N ILE A 6 3.50 51.81 -0.35
CA ILE A 6 3.41 51.23 1.00
C ILE A 6 4.70 50.43 1.23
N PRO A 7 5.46 50.62 2.32
CA PRO A 7 6.63 49.80 2.59
C PRO A 7 6.20 48.37 2.92
N LEU A 8 6.66 47.41 2.12
CA LEU A 8 6.48 45.97 2.36
C LEU A 8 7.23 45.60 3.65
N VAL A 9 6.50 45.12 4.66
CA VAL A 9 7.10 44.45 5.81
C VAL A 9 7.54 43.05 5.38
N ASP A 10 8.77 42.69 5.73
CA ASP A 10 9.38 41.39 5.43
C ASP A 10 8.49 40.25 5.97
N ALA A 11 8.09 39.34 5.08
CA ALA A 11 7.34 38.15 5.46
C ALA A 11 8.26 37.17 6.21
N PRO A 12 7.79 36.45 7.25
CA PRO A 12 8.58 35.39 7.84
C PRO A 12 8.91 34.37 6.76
N THR A 13 10.20 34.19 6.48
CA THR A 13 10.68 33.17 5.55
C THR A 13 10.40 31.81 6.17
N ILE A 14 9.31 31.18 5.76
CA ILE A 14 9.08 29.77 6.05
C ILE A 14 10.13 29.02 5.23
N PRO A 15 10.97 28.16 5.82
CA PRO A 15 11.82 27.29 5.03
C PRO A 15 10.90 26.44 4.15
N SER A 16 11.00 26.60 2.84
CA SER A 16 10.45 25.64 1.88
C SER A 16 11.17 24.31 2.10
N GLN A 17 10.62 23.47 2.98
CA GLN A 17 10.89 22.05 2.91
C GLN A 17 10.11 21.55 1.70
N SER A 18 10.84 21.39 0.60
CA SER A 18 10.38 20.73 -0.61
C SER A 18 9.63 19.46 -0.24
N LEU A 19 8.35 19.38 -0.64
CA LEU A 19 7.50 18.21 -0.45
C LEU A 19 7.57 17.27 -1.66
N GLU A 20 8.75 17.23 -2.29
CA GLU A 20 9.13 16.23 -3.29
C GLU A 20 10.35 15.48 -2.78
N ASP A 21 10.14 14.60 -1.80
CA ASP A 21 11.02 13.46 -1.55
C ASP A 21 10.17 12.28 -1.07
N LEU A 22 9.40 11.71 -2.00
CA LEU A 22 8.97 10.32 -1.96
C LEU A 22 8.88 9.83 -3.42
N GLN A 23 9.97 10.00 -4.15
CA GLN A 23 10.14 9.35 -5.43
C GLN A 23 11.62 9.06 -5.65
N GLU A 24 12.03 7.89 -5.18
CA GLU A 24 12.76 6.87 -5.97
C GLU A 24 13.35 5.84 -5.01
N GLU A 25 12.81 4.63 -5.03
CA GLU A 25 13.65 3.49 -5.40
C GLU A 25 12.81 2.57 -6.28
N GLY A 26 13.20 2.53 -7.56
CA GLY A 26 12.71 1.57 -8.51
C GLY A 26 12.99 0.17 -7.98
N GLN A 27 11.92 -0.60 -7.83
CA GLN A 27 12.03 -2.02 -8.05
C GLN A 27 10.95 -2.36 -9.07
N GLU A 28 11.45 -2.57 -10.28
CA GLU A 28 10.84 -3.46 -11.25
C GLU A 28 10.44 -4.75 -10.54
N TYR A 29 9.14 -4.98 -10.39
CA TYR A 29 8.63 -6.32 -10.10
C TYR A 29 7.58 -6.63 -11.15
N ILE A 30 8.08 -7.09 -12.29
CA ILE A 30 7.50 -8.16 -13.11
C ILE A 30 5.99 -8.25 -13.02
N ASP A 31 5.36 -7.75 -14.08
CA ASP A 31 4.10 -8.25 -14.61
C ASP A 31 4.04 -9.77 -14.39
N THR A 32 3.31 -10.16 -13.35
CA THR A 32 2.96 -11.56 -13.13
C THR A 32 1.47 -11.59 -13.29
N ARG A 33 1.06 -11.65 -14.56
CA ARG A 33 -0.18 -12.25 -15.06
C ARG A 33 -0.93 -13.06 -13.99
N ALA A 34 -1.76 -12.36 -13.22
CA ALA A 34 -2.88 -12.93 -12.49
C ALA A 34 -4.13 -12.15 -12.91
N GLY A 35 -4.35 -12.12 -14.22
CA GLY A 35 -5.67 -11.87 -14.76
C GLY A 35 -6.55 -13.04 -14.36
N SER A 36 -7.47 -12.80 -13.44
CA SER A 36 -8.79 -13.43 -13.36
C SER A 36 -9.59 -12.72 -12.29
N ALA A 37 -10.69 -12.15 -12.75
CA ALA A 37 -11.76 -11.55 -11.97
C ALA A 37 -12.09 -12.35 -10.69
N GLY A 38 -12.50 -11.62 -9.66
CA GLY A 38 -13.22 -12.22 -8.53
C GLY A 38 -14.34 -13.13 -9.03
N LEU A 39 -14.48 -14.28 -8.35
CA LEU A 39 -15.41 -15.37 -8.66
C LEU A 39 -15.27 -15.99 -10.07
N GLN A 40 -14.30 -16.89 -10.24
CA GLN A 40 -14.45 -17.96 -11.24
C GLN A 40 -14.13 -19.38 -10.74
N ASN A 41 -13.67 -19.59 -9.49
CA ASN A 41 -13.50 -20.97 -9.00
C ASN A 41 -13.40 -21.19 -7.48
N GLY A 42 -13.77 -20.22 -6.63
CA GLY A 42 -13.64 -20.35 -5.17
C GLY A 42 -12.19 -20.46 -4.65
N GLN A 43 -11.19 -20.40 -5.53
CA GLN A 43 -9.78 -20.47 -5.17
C GLN A 43 -9.28 -19.09 -4.71
N PRO A 44 -8.42 -19.05 -3.68
CA PRO A 44 -7.81 -17.81 -3.22
C PRO A 44 -6.84 -17.24 -4.26
N ILE A 45 -6.77 -15.92 -4.35
CA ILE A 45 -5.89 -15.19 -5.26
C ILE A 45 -4.62 -14.79 -4.52
N GLN A 46 -3.47 -15.19 -5.05
CA GLN A 46 -2.18 -14.76 -4.50
C GLN A 46 -1.91 -13.29 -4.85
N VAL A 47 -1.61 -12.49 -3.84
CA VAL A 47 -1.28 -11.06 -3.96
C VAL A 47 0.12 -10.80 -3.43
N LYS A 48 0.84 -9.89 -4.09
CA LYS A 48 2.12 -9.37 -3.59
C LYS A 48 1.83 -8.40 -2.44
N VAL A 49 2.26 -8.77 -1.23
CA VAL A 49 2.09 -7.95 -0.03
C VAL A 49 3.41 -7.26 0.30
N ARG A 50 3.36 -5.94 0.47
CA ARG A 50 4.48 -5.13 0.95
C ARG A 50 4.29 -4.84 2.44
N ARG A 51 5.29 -5.14 3.26
CA ARG A 51 5.31 -4.77 4.68
C ARG A 51 5.97 -3.40 4.84
N GLU A 52 5.32 -2.52 5.59
CA GLU A 52 5.85 -1.25 6.04
C GLU A 52 6.04 -1.31 7.55
N THR A 53 7.30 -1.48 7.95
CA THR A 53 7.68 -1.60 9.36
C THR A 53 7.62 -0.23 10.03
N HIS A 54 7.00 -0.16 11.20
CA HIS A 54 6.89 1.08 11.97
C HIS A 54 7.64 0.95 13.30
N THR A 55 8.34 2.01 13.72
CA THR A 55 9.10 2.03 14.99
C THR A 55 8.19 2.17 16.22
N PHE A 56 7.09 2.90 16.09
CA PHE A 56 6.21 3.27 17.22
C PHE A 56 4.78 2.70 17.11
N HIS A 57 4.47 1.99 16.02
CA HIS A 57 3.13 1.47 15.72
C HIS A 57 3.24 0.06 15.13
N PRO A 58 2.13 -0.70 15.06
CA PRO A 58 2.12 -1.99 14.40
C PRO A 58 2.47 -1.89 12.92
N ASP A 59 3.17 -2.90 12.42
CA ASP A 59 3.47 -3.05 11.00
C ASP A 59 2.21 -3.05 10.15
N LYS A 60 2.30 -2.40 8.99
CA LYS A 60 1.23 -2.32 8.02
C LYS A 60 1.57 -3.15 6.80
N TYR A 61 0.55 -3.75 6.22
CA TYR A 61 0.66 -4.63 5.07
C TYR A 61 -0.17 -4.05 3.93
N PHE A 62 0.48 -3.83 2.79
CA PHE A 62 -0.12 -3.21 1.63
C PHE A 62 -0.13 -4.18 0.45
N PHE A 63 -1.27 -4.30 -0.23
CA PHE A 63 -1.37 -5.10 -1.46
C PHE A 63 -2.31 -4.46 -2.46
N LYS A 64 -2.19 -4.82 -3.74
CA LYS A 64 -3.14 -4.40 -4.77
C LYS A 64 -4.25 -5.45 -4.92
N ASP A 65 -5.50 -5.03 -4.78
CA ASP A 65 -6.67 -5.85 -5.09
C ASP A 65 -6.72 -6.21 -6.59
N VAL A 66 -7.61 -7.15 -6.96
CA VAL A 66 -7.97 -7.44 -8.37
C VAL A 66 -8.47 -6.21 -9.15
N LYS A 67 -8.91 -5.15 -8.46
CA LYS A 67 -9.33 -3.88 -9.07
C LYS A 67 -8.18 -2.86 -9.19
N GLY A 68 -6.95 -3.25 -8.85
CA GLY A 68 -5.78 -2.36 -8.82
C GLY A 68 -5.74 -1.37 -7.64
N LYS A 69 -6.72 -1.44 -6.73
CA LYS A 69 -6.77 -0.58 -5.54
C LYS A 69 -5.79 -1.08 -4.48
N THR A 70 -4.99 -0.17 -3.92
CA THR A 70 -4.13 -0.49 -2.77
C THR A 70 -4.99 -0.65 -1.52
N ARG A 71 -4.81 -1.77 -0.82
CA ARG A 71 -5.38 -2.04 0.49
C ARG A 71 -4.30 -1.94 1.54
N GLN A 72 -4.63 -1.28 2.62
CA GLN A 72 -3.86 -1.31 3.85
C GLN A 72 -4.54 -2.28 4.83
N THR A 73 -3.75 -3.17 5.40
CA THR A 73 -4.17 -4.19 6.37
C THR A 73 -3.15 -4.28 7.50
N ALA A 74 -3.54 -4.82 8.65
CA ALA A 74 -2.65 -5.17 9.75
C ALA A 74 -2.62 -6.68 9.92
N LYS A 75 -1.64 -7.21 10.67
CA LYS A 75 -1.51 -8.65 10.93
C LYS A 75 -2.83 -9.33 11.36
N LYS A 76 -3.61 -8.65 12.21
CA LYS A 76 -4.90 -9.15 12.72
C LYS A 76 -5.97 -9.37 11.65
N ASP A 77 -5.84 -8.72 10.49
CA ASP A 77 -6.77 -8.87 9.37
C ASP A 77 -6.47 -10.11 8.52
N TRP A 78 -5.34 -10.78 8.79
CA TRP A 78 -4.90 -11.99 8.12
C TRP A 78 -5.12 -13.21 9.00
N THR A 79 -5.51 -14.32 8.37
CA THR A 79 -5.73 -15.62 9.02
C THR A 79 -4.86 -16.68 8.36
N GLN A 80 -4.14 -17.48 9.14
CA GLN A 80 -3.39 -18.60 8.60
C GLN A 80 -4.33 -19.73 8.16
N ILE A 81 -4.24 -20.12 6.90
CA ILE A 81 -4.98 -21.24 6.32
C ILE A 81 -4.03 -22.26 5.71
N LYS A 82 -4.51 -23.50 5.50
CA LYS A 82 -3.78 -24.51 4.75
C LYS A 82 -4.24 -24.49 3.29
N HIS A 83 -3.36 -24.10 2.38
CA HIS A 83 -3.61 -24.04 0.94
C HIS A 83 -2.54 -24.84 0.19
N ASN A 84 -2.93 -25.80 -0.66
CA ASN A 84 -2.00 -26.70 -1.37
C ASN A 84 -0.95 -27.37 -0.45
N GLY A 85 -1.37 -27.79 0.74
CA GLY A 85 -0.49 -28.42 1.73
C GLY A 85 0.42 -27.45 2.50
N LYS A 86 0.47 -26.16 2.12
CA LYS A 86 1.28 -25.12 2.76
C LYS A 86 0.44 -24.24 3.67
N ARG A 87 1.04 -23.73 4.75
CA ARG A 87 0.43 -22.68 5.56
C ARG A 87 0.67 -21.33 4.90
N VAL A 88 -0.39 -20.61 4.61
CA VAL A 88 -0.35 -19.28 4.00
C VAL A 88 -1.26 -18.35 4.77
N TRP A 89 -1.00 -17.05 4.72
CA TRP A 89 -1.89 -16.06 5.32
C TRP A 89 -2.94 -15.65 4.30
N ALA A 90 -4.19 -15.64 4.73
CA ALA A 90 -5.34 -15.27 3.92
C ALA A 90 -6.07 -14.06 4.50
N HIS A 91 -6.42 -13.12 3.63
CA HIS A 91 -7.27 -11.98 3.91
C HIS A 91 -8.62 -12.15 3.21
N TYR A 92 -9.70 -12.14 3.98
CA TYR A 92 -11.05 -12.34 3.48
C TYR A 92 -11.65 -11.00 3.01
N GLY A 93 -11.67 -10.79 1.69
CA GLY A 93 -12.46 -9.72 1.09
C GLY A 93 -13.94 -10.07 1.03
N LYS A 94 -14.76 -9.12 0.54
CA LYS A 94 -16.23 -9.31 0.39
C LYS A 94 -16.59 -10.49 -0.52
N THR A 95 -15.81 -10.70 -1.57
CA THR A 95 -16.11 -11.67 -2.64
C THR A 95 -14.88 -12.47 -3.07
N THR A 96 -13.73 -12.20 -2.47
CA THR A 96 -12.45 -12.72 -2.91
C THR A 96 -11.58 -12.93 -1.69
N VAL A 97 -11.01 -14.14 -1.60
CA VAL A 97 -10.00 -14.45 -0.60
C VAL A 97 -8.64 -14.16 -1.23
N TYR A 98 -7.85 -13.34 -0.57
CA TYR A 98 -6.49 -13.04 -0.99
C TYR A 98 -5.53 -13.85 -0.13
N ILE A 99 -4.48 -14.42 -0.70
CA ILE A 99 -3.39 -15.05 0.06
C ILE A 99 -2.11 -14.24 -0.15
N SER A 100 -1.35 -14.03 0.91
CA SER A 100 -0.08 -13.31 0.84
C SER A 100 1.00 -14.18 0.21
N ASP A 101 1.94 -13.56 -0.48
CA ASP A 101 3.18 -14.20 -0.92
C ASP A 101 4.27 -14.24 0.17
N ILE A 102 4.19 -13.32 1.14
CA ILE A 102 5.09 -13.24 2.30
C ILE A 102 4.44 -13.73 3.59
N GLU A 103 5.25 -13.91 4.63
CA GLU A 103 4.76 -14.12 5.99
C GLU A 103 4.30 -12.81 6.62
N ILE A 104 3.17 -12.86 7.32
CA ILE A 104 2.60 -11.74 8.06
C ILE A 104 2.99 -11.89 9.53
N THR A 105 3.91 -11.06 10.00
CA THR A 105 4.55 -11.13 11.33
C THR A 105 4.15 -10.01 12.26
#